data_AF-A0A9E4N8M7-F1
#
_entry.id   AF-A0A9E4N8M7-F1
#
_cell.length_a   1.000
_cell.length_b   1.000
_cell.length_c   1.000
_cell.angle_alpha   90.00
_cell.angle_beta   90.00
_cell.angle_gamma   90.00
#
_symmetry.space_group_name_H-M   'P 1'
#
loop_
_entity.id
_entity.type
_entity.pdbx_description
1 polymer ?
#
loop_
_entity_poly.entity_id
_entity_poly.type
_entity_poly.pdbx_seq_one_letter_code
_entity_poly.pdbx_strand_id
1 'polypeptide(L)'
;MPFIPHTEDDIQEMLATIGVESIDDLFDEIPTELRCGELQEIPPGLPEMEVASLMQSRARTDGEPLCFIGAGAYDHHIPAAVWELTTRGEFYTAYTPYQAEASQGTLQLLYEFQSMMTGLTAMDVSNASLYDGASALAEAVLMAVRGNRKSKSKRILLPANLHPHYRRVAHSIVRNQKIELVEVAYDKSTGQVDMADLEKHAGEDYAALVIPQPNFFGVLEQTDLLTDWAHQNGMLAIAVVNPLAMSLLKPAGEWGELGADICCGEGQP
;
A
#
# COMPACT_ATOMS: atom_id res chain seq x y z
N MET A 1 9.61 13.47 -29.37
CA MET A 1 11.07 13.27 -29.19
C MET A 1 11.33 11.78 -29.37
N PRO A 2 12.31 11.33 -30.16
CA PRO A 2 12.58 9.90 -30.29
C PRO A 2 12.96 9.34 -28.91
N PHE A 3 12.45 8.16 -28.57
CA PHE A 3 12.74 7.51 -27.30
C PHE A 3 14.22 7.10 -27.20
N ILE A 4 14.80 6.71 -28.34
CA ILE A 4 16.22 6.40 -28.45
C ILE A 4 16.97 7.72 -28.71
N PRO A 5 17.95 8.08 -27.87
CA PRO A 5 18.64 9.36 -27.98
C PRO A 5 19.76 9.37 -29.03
N HIS A 6 20.27 8.20 -29.42
CA HIS A 6 21.39 8.04 -30.34
C HIS A 6 20.94 8.25 -31.79
N THR A 7 21.69 9.06 -32.52
CA THR A 7 21.61 9.17 -33.97
C THR A 7 22.33 8.01 -34.66
N GLU A 8 22.13 7.86 -35.97
CA GLU A 8 22.88 6.86 -36.74
C GLU A 8 24.39 7.11 -36.65
N ASP A 9 24.83 8.38 -36.68
CA ASP A 9 26.25 8.73 -36.55
C ASP A 9 26.82 8.33 -35.17
N ASP A 10 26.05 8.55 -34.09
CA ASP A 10 26.44 8.11 -32.74
C ASP A 10 26.59 6.58 -32.69
N ILE A 11 25.64 5.85 -33.28
CA ILE A 11 25.68 4.37 -33.34
C ILE A 11 26.94 3.91 -34.09
N GLN A 12 27.24 4.49 -35.25
CA GLN A 12 28.42 4.11 -36.03
C GLN A 12 29.73 4.40 -35.30
N GLU A 13 29.84 5.55 -34.61
CA GLU A 13 31.03 5.88 -33.81
C GLU A 13 31.22 4.92 -32.63
N MET A 14 30.12 4.56 -31.95
CA MET A 14 30.14 3.60 -30.84
C MET A 14 30.55 2.20 -31.33
N LEU A 15 29.99 1.71 -32.43
CA LEU A 15 30.33 0.40 -33.02
C LEU A 15 31.81 0.36 -33.44
N ALA A 16 32.31 1.39 -34.11
CA ALA A 16 33.71 1.50 -34.51
C ALA A 16 34.66 1.53 -33.30
N THR A 17 34.27 2.18 -32.21
CA THR A 17 35.06 2.23 -30.96
C THR A 17 35.16 0.86 -30.29
N ILE A 18 34.07 0.09 -30.30
CA ILE A 18 34.02 -1.25 -29.72
C ILE A 18 34.69 -2.29 -30.64
N GLY A 19 34.73 -2.03 -31.96
CA GLY A 19 35.35 -2.88 -32.96
C GLY A 19 34.43 -3.96 -33.54
N VAL A 20 33.12 -3.68 -33.59
CA VAL A 20 32.08 -4.55 -34.17
C VAL A 20 31.44 -3.89 -35.40
N GLU A 21 30.80 -4.67 -36.26
CA GLU A 21 30.25 -4.17 -37.54
C GLU A 21 28.77 -3.77 -37.43
N SER A 22 28.03 -4.35 -36.49
CA SER A 22 26.59 -4.15 -36.34
C SER A 22 26.13 -4.23 -34.89
N ILE A 23 24.92 -3.74 -34.62
CA ILE A 23 24.24 -3.91 -33.31
C ILE A 23 24.04 -5.40 -32.99
N ASP A 24 23.78 -6.24 -34.00
CA ASP A 24 23.53 -7.67 -33.81
C ASP A 24 24.76 -8.42 -33.27
N ASP A 25 25.96 -7.94 -33.57
CA ASP A 25 27.22 -8.51 -33.07
C ASP A 25 27.35 -8.33 -31.54
N LEU A 26 26.66 -7.35 -30.94
CA LEU A 26 26.66 -7.12 -29.48
C LEU A 26 25.86 -8.18 -28.71
N PHE A 27 25.11 -9.05 -29.41
CA PHE A 27 24.21 -10.05 -28.83
C PHE A 27 24.58 -11.49 -29.25
N ASP A 28 25.83 -11.74 -29.65
CA ASP A 28 26.33 -13.05 -30.07
C ASP A 28 26.26 -14.12 -28.96
N GLU A 29 26.28 -13.70 -27.69
CA GLU A 29 26.12 -14.57 -26.52
C GLU A 29 24.72 -15.18 -26.37
N ILE A 30 23.69 -14.62 -27.02
CA ILE A 30 22.32 -15.14 -26.97
C ILE A 30 22.21 -16.33 -27.95
N PRO A 31 22.01 -17.57 -27.47
CA PRO A 31 21.86 -18.74 -28.33
C PRO A 31 20.73 -18.55 -29.33
N THR A 32 20.94 -18.97 -30.58
CA THR A 32 20.00 -18.72 -31.69
C THR A 32 18.61 -19.31 -31.40
N GLU A 33 18.55 -20.44 -30.70
CA GLU A 33 17.31 -21.09 -30.29
C GLU A 33 16.50 -20.32 -29.22
N LEU A 34 17.13 -19.36 -28.53
CA LEU A 34 16.48 -18.49 -27.54
C LEU A 34 16.09 -17.12 -28.12
N ARG A 35 16.56 -16.77 -29.32
CA ARG A 35 16.23 -15.50 -29.96
C ARG A 35 14.75 -15.49 -30.34
N CYS A 36 14.04 -14.42 -29.99
CA CYS A 36 12.66 -14.25 -30.43
C CYS A 36 12.61 -14.01 -31.95
N GLY A 37 11.59 -14.55 -32.60
CA GLY A 37 11.27 -14.20 -33.98
C GLY A 37 10.49 -12.89 -34.05
N GLU A 38 9.88 -12.64 -35.20
CA GLU A 38 9.00 -11.47 -35.37
C GLU A 38 7.81 -11.51 -34.40
N LEU A 39 7.54 -10.37 -33.76
CA LEU A 39 6.45 -10.20 -32.81
C LEU A 39 5.14 -9.94 -33.55
N GLN A 40 4.52 -11.01 -34.08
CA GLN A 40 3.33 -10.95 -34.95
C GLN A 40 2.08 -10.38 -34.27
N GLU A 41 2.00 -10.48 -32.95
CA GLU A 41 0.84 -10.02 -32.16
C GLU A 41 0.95 -8.54 -31.74
N ILE A 42 2.07 -7.87 -32.04
CA ILE A 42 2.27 -6.46 -31.70
C ILE A 42 1.89 -5.60 -32.92
N PRO A 43 0.91 -4.68 -32.78
CA PRO A 43 0.54 -3.79 -33.87
C PRO A 43 1.71 -2.85 -34.24
N PRO A 44 1.72 -2.30 -35.47
CA PRO A 44 2.70 -1.30 -35.85
C PRO A 44 2.66 -0.09 -34.90
N GLY A 45 3.83 0.51 -34.67
CA GLY A 45 3.94 1.71 -33.85
C GLY A 45 3.10 2.86 -34.41
N LEU A 46 2.47 3.62 -33.51
CA LEU A 46 1.67 4.79 -33.86
C LEU A 46 2.42 6.08 -33.48
N PRO A 47 2.24 7.18 -34.24
CA PRO A 47 2.68 8.50 -33.81
C PRO A 47 2.07 8.91 -32.47
N GLU A 48 2.78 9.74 -31.70
CA GLU A 48 2.36 10.20 -30.37
C GLU A 48 0.94 10.78 -30.35
N MET A 49 0.59 11.60 -31.34
CA MET A 49 -0.75 12.19 -31.44
C MET A 49 -1.86 11.15 -31.65
N GLU A 50 -1.58 10.08 -32.40
CA GLU A 50 -2.54 9.01 -32.66
C GLU A 50 -2.73 8.14 -31.41
N VAL A 51 -1.64 7.84 -30.68
CA VAL A 51 -1.70 7.16 -29.38
C VAL A 51 -2.53 7.97 -28.39
N ALA A 52 -2.26 9.28 -28.28
CA ALA A 52 -3.00 10.16 -27.38
C ALA A 52 -4.51 10.18 -27.70
N SER A 53 -4.86 10.31 -28.98
CA SER A 53 -6.27 10.27 -29.43
C SER A 53 -6.92 8.92 -29.12
N LEU A 54 -6.22 7.82 -29.37
CA LEU A 54 -6.71 6.46 -29.08
C LEU A 54 -6.94 6.26 -27.58
N MET A 55 -6.00 6.66 -26.73
CA MET A 55 -6.13 6.52 -25.28
C MET A 55 -7.28 7.38 -24.74
N GLN A 56 -7.44 8.61 -25.22
CA GLN A 56 -8.58 9.46 -24.85
C GLN A 56 -9.92 8.86 -25.29
N SER A 57 -9.99 8.29 -26.49
CA SER A 57 -11.20 7.61 -26.96
C SER A 57 -11.57 6.43 -26.07
N ARG A 58 -10.58 5.67 -25.58
CA ARG A 58 -10.80 4.54 -24.65
C ARG A 58 -11.23 5.02 -23.27
N ALA A 59 -10.54 6.02 -22.70
CA ALA A 59 -10.91 6.56 -21.39
C ALA A 59 -12.37 7.06 -21.34
N ARG A 60 -12.85 7.66 -22.44
CA ARG A 60 -14.25 8.11 -22.55
C ARG A 60 -15.29 6.98 -22.48
N THR A 61 -14.93 5.73 -22.75
CA THR A 61 -15.88 4.61 -22.67
C THR A 61 -16.17 4.19 -21.23
N ASP A 62 -15.30 4.54 -20.28
CA ASP A 62 -15.44 4.17 -18.87
C ASP A 62 -16.50 5.04 -18.16
N GLY A 63 -16.74 6.27 -18.67
CA GLY A 63 -17.68 7.24 -18.10
C GLY A 63 -17.18 7.87 -16.80
N GLU A 64 -17.97 8.79 -16.24
CA GLU A 64 -17.65 9.53 -15.02
C GLU A 64 -18.83 9.50 -14.03
N PRO A 65 -19.18 8.33 -13.45
CA PRO A 65 -20.30 8.24 -12.53
C PRO A 65 -19.97 8.88 -11.17
N LEU A 66 -20.97 9.46 -10.52
CA LEU A 66 -20.88 9.79 -9.10
C LEU A 66 -20.75 8.49 -8.29
N CYS A 67 -19.65 8.34 -7.55
CA CYS A 67 -19.33 7.10 -6.83
C CYS A 67 -19.37 7.32 -5.32
N PHE A 68 -20.34 6.68 -4.65
CA PHE A 68 -20.46 6.66 -3.18
C PHE A 68 -20.30 5.25 -2.60
N ILE A 69 -19.63 4.34 -3.34
CA ILE A 69 -19.41 2.95 -2.91
C ILE A 69 -18.51 2.88 -1.67
N GLY A 70 -17.59 3.85 -1.52
CA GLY A 70 -16.61 3.85 -0.45
C GLY A 70 -15.65 2.66 -0.60
N ALA A 71 -15.58 1.80 0.41
CA ALA A 71 -14.75 0.59 0.37
C ALA A 71 -13.25 0.89 0.12
N GLY A 72 -12.70 1.90 0.82
CA GLY A 72 -11.28 2.22 0.78
C GLY A 72 -10.84 3.19 -0.31
N ALA A 73 -11.73 3.59 -1.22
CA ALA A 73 -11.48 4.66 -2.18
C ALA A 73 -12.62 5.69 -2.14
N TYR A 74 -12.28 6.94 -1.89
CA TYR A 74 -13.24 8.01 -1.67
C TYR A 74 -12.94 9.17 -2.61
N ASP A 75 -13.96 9.62 -3.34
CA ASP A 75 -13.85 10.80 -4.18
C ASP A 75 -13.62 12.03 -3.29
N HIS A 76 -12.61 12.83 -3.63
CA HIS A 76 -12.19 13.99 -2.84
C HIS A 76 -11.52 15.05 -3.71
N HIS A 77 -11.49 16.28 -3.21
CA HIS A 77 -10.85 17.37 -3.93
C HIS A 77 -9.33 17.24 -3.89
N ILE A 78 -8.72 17.03 -5.05
CA ILE A 78 -7.27 17.11 -5.23
C ILE A 78 -6.93 18.55 -5.67
N PRO A 79 -6.15 19.31 -4.87
CA PRO A 79 -5.75 20.66 -5.25
C PRO A 79 -4.99 20.69 -6.58
N ALA A 80 -5.25 21.69 -7.43
CA ALA A 80 -4.62 21.80 -8.75
C ALA A 80 -3.07 21.79 -8.69
N ALA A 81 -2.49 22.30 -7.61
CA ALA A 81 -1.05 22.28 -7.38
C ALA A 81 -0.47 20.84 -7.34
N VAL A 82 -1.24 19.84 -6.92
CA VAL A 82 -0.80 18.43 -6.90
C VAL A 82 -0.57 17.92 -8.33
N TRP A 83 -1.48 18.22 -9.25
CA TRP A 83 -1.33 17.85 -10.66
C TRP A 83 -0.16 18.58 -11.34
N GLU A 84 0.06 19.84 -11.00
CA GLU A 84 1.22 20.61 -11.49
C GLU A 84 2.56 20.05 -10.96
N LEU A 85 2.59 19.52 -9.74
CA LEU A 85 3.80 18.93 -9.16
C LEU A 85 4.08 17.52 -9.68
N THR A 86 3.05 16.67 -9.73
CA THR A 86 3.19 15.25 -10.12
C THR A 86 3.59 15.05 -11.59
N THR A 87 3.33 16.05 -12.44
CA THR A 87 3.69 16.00 -13.87
C THR A 87 5.08 16.56 -14.18
N ARG A 88 5.79 17.08 -13.18
CA ARG A 88 7.14 17.66 -13.33
C ARG A 88 8.22 16.58 -13.28
N GLY A 89 9.09 16.57 -14.31
CA GLY A 89 10.17 15.60 -14.50
C GLY A 89 11.06 15.43 -13.27
N GLU A 90 11.41 16.54 -12.64
CA GLU A 90 12.28 16.59 -11.46
C GLU A 90 11.69 15.88 -10.22
N PHE A 91 10.37 15.64 -10.16
CA PHE A 91 9.72 14.91 -9.07
C PHE A 91 9.46 13.44 -9.41
N TYR A 92 9.15 13.10 -10.67
CA TYR A 92 8.76 11.74 -11.04
C TYR A 92 9.89 10.88 -11.64
N THR A 93 10.95 11.48 -12.17
CA THR A 93 12.02 10.72 -12.87
C THR A 93 13.13 10.23 -11.95
N ALA A 94 13.32 10.88 -10.80
CA ALA A 94 14.30 10.44 -9.81
C ALA A 94 13.87 9.10 -9.19
N TYR A 95 14.83 8.22 -8.92
CA TYR A 95 14.58 6.94 -8.25
C TYR A 95 14.82 7.05 -6.74
N THR A 96 14.92 5.91 -6.06
CA THR A 96 15.21 5.84 -4.62
C THR A 96 16.39 6.76 -4.25
N PRO A 97 16.27 7.58 -3.17
CA PRO A 97 17.26 8.58 -2.78
C PRO A 97 18.51 7.94 -2.14
N TYR A 98 19.22 7.08 -2.87
CA TYR A 98 20.45 6.43 -2.42
C TYR A 98 21.60 7.42 -2.21
N GLN A 99 21.61 8.54 -2.95
CA GLN A 99 22.57 9.63 -2.80
C GLN A 99 21.91 10.77 -2.03
N ALA A 100 21.93 10.67 -0.70
CA ALA A 100 21.15 11.55 0.18
C ALA A 100 21.45 13.04 -0.04
N GLU A 101 22.71 13.40 -0.27
CA GLU A 101 23.17 14.77 -0.51
C GLU A 101 22.57 15.37 -1.80
N ALA A 102 22.26 14.53 -2.79
CA ALA A 102 21.63 14.91 -4.05
C ALA A 102 20.10 14.75 -4.03
N SER A 103 19.50 14.36 -2.91
CA SER A 103 18.06 14.03 -2.82
C SER A 103 17.37 14.66 -1.61
N GLN A 104 17.93 15.73 -1.04
CA GLN A 104 17.39 16.37 0.17
C GLN A 104 15.95 16.86 0.02
N GLY A 105 15.51 17.29 -1.18
CA GLY A 105 14.12 17.68 -1.41
C GLY A 105 13.12 16.52 -1.21
N THR A 106 13.40 15.37 -1.83
CA THR A 106 12.58 14.15 -1.65
C THR A 106 12.64 13.67 -0.21
N LEU A 107 13.83 13.65 0.41
CA LEU A 107 13.99 13.21 1.79
C LEU A 107 13.22 14.10 2.78
N GLN A 108 13.19 15.42 2.54
CA GLN A 108 12.38 16.33 3.32
C GLN A 108 10.88 16.03 3.17
N LEU A 109 10.39 15.81 1.94
CA LEU A 109 8.99 15.44 1.71
C LEU A 109 8.61 14.14 2.46
N LEU A 110 9.49 13.13 2.43
CA LEU A 110 9.27 11.89 3.17
C LEU A 110 9.24 12.12 4.68
N TYR A 111 10.12 12.96 5.20
CA TYR A 111 10.12 13.33 6.62
C TYR A 111 8.85 14.09 7.03
N GLU A 112 8.37 14.99 6.18
CA GLU A 112 7.11 15.71 6.40
C GLU A 112 5.90 14.75 6.39
N PHE A 113 5.86 13.80 5.45
CA PHE A 113 4.86 12.72 5.45
C PHE A 113 4.91 11.91 6.75
N GLN A 114 6.10 11.45 7.16
CA GLN A 114 6.28 10.68 8.39
C GLN A 114 5.81 11.47 9.61
N SER A 115 6.18 12.74 9.70
CA SER A 115 5.79 13.65 10.79
C SER A 115 4.27 13.91 10.83
N MET A 116 3.66 14.07 9.66
CA MET A 116 2.21 14.21 9.54
C MET A 116 1.50 12.94 10.01
N MET A 117 1.97 11.77 9.58
CA MET A 117 1.36 10.49 9.96
C MET A 117 1.53 10.18 11.45
N THR A 118 2.69 10.44 12.05
CA THR A 118 2.89 10.27 13.50
C THR A 118 2.00 11.24 14.29
N GLY A 119 1.91 12.50 13.88
CA GLY A 119 1.02 13.48 14.49
C GLY A 119 -0.46 13.11 14.39
N LEU A 120 -0.90 12.64 13.22
CA LEU A 120 -2.29 12.26 12.95
C LEU A 120 -2.71 10.98 13.69
N THR A 121 -1.79 10.05 13.87
CA THR A 121 -2.08 8.74 14.48
C THR A 121 -1.65 8.64 15.94
N ALA A 122 -0.99 9.68 16.47
CA ALA A 122 -0.35 9.70 17.79
C ALA A 122 0.65 8.55 18.01
N MET A 123 1.28 8.07 16.93
CA MET A 123 2.29 7.00 16.97
C MET A 123 3.71 7.58 17.01
N ASP A 124 4.66 6.85 17.59
CA ASP A 124 6.04 7.34 17.74
C ASP A 124 6.81 7.42 16.42
N VAL A 125 6.55 6.49 15.49
CA VAL A 125 7.27 6.37 14.22
C VAL A 125 6.34 6.00 13.06
N SER A 126 6.66 6.52 11.88
CA SER A 126 6.04 6.12 10.61
C SER A 126 7.13 5.80 9.59
N ASN A 127 6.86 4.87 8.68
CA ASN A 127 7.73 4.64 7.53
C ASN A 127 7.41 5.63 6.39
N ALA A 128 8.12 5.51 5.28
CA ALA A 128 7.96 6.39 4.12
C ALA A 128 6.87 5.92 3.13
N SER A 129 5.84 5.18 3.59
CA SER A 129 4.76 4.48 2.85
C SER A 129 4.92 2.96 2.69
N LEU A 130 3.81 2.32 2.30
CA LEU A 130 3.68 0.96 1.78
C LEU A 130 2.78 1.00 0.52
N TYR A 131 2.58 -0.13 -0.14
CA TYR A 131 1.86 -0.18 -1.43
C TYR A 131 0.37 0.19 -1.34
N ASP A 132 -0.33 -0.34 -0.34
CA ASP A 132 -1.76 -0.10 -0.10
C ASP A 132 -2.13 -0.48 1.35
N GLY A 133 -3.33 -0.12 1.80
CA GLY A 133 -3.78 -0.46 3.15
C GLY A 133 -3.92 -1.98 3.41
N ALA A 134 -4.11 -2.78 2.36
CA ALA A 134 -4.32 -4.24 2.46
C ALA A 134 -3.01 -5.00 2.75
N SER A 135 -1.95 -4.64 2.05
CA SER A 135 -0.58 -5.11 2.24
C SER A 135 0.04 -4.50 3.50
N ALA A 136 -0.31 -3.26 3.85
CA ALA A 136 0.08 -2.65 5.12
C ALA A 136 -0.45 -3.44 6.33
N LEU A 137 -1.71 -3.88 6.29
CA LEU A 137 -2.25 -4.79 7.32
C LEU A 137 -1.48 -6.11 7.37
N ALA A 138 -1.10 -6.68 6.24
CA ALA A 138 -0.31 -7.91 6.21
C ALA A 138 1.06 -7.72 6.88
N GLU A 139 1.72 -6.59 6.62
CA GLU A 139 2.99 -6.24 7.27
C GLU A 139 2.82 -5.95 8.76
N ALA A 140 1.72 -5.31 9.17
CA ALA A 140 1.39 -5.11 10.57
C ALA A 140 1.19 -6.45 11.31
N VAL A 141 0.49 -7.41 10.68
CA VAL A 141 0.35 -8.78 11.20
C VAL A 141 1.71 -9.45 11.35
N LEU A 142 2.56 -9.37 10.33
CA LEU A 142 3.91 -9.94 10.35
C LEU A 142 4.79 -9.30 11.43
N MET A 143 4.67 -7.97 11.60
CA MET A 143 5.33 -7.22 12.66
C MET A 143 4.85 -7.68 14.04
N ALA A 144 3.55 -7.81 14.25
CA ALA A 144 2.99 -8.25 15.53
C ALA A 144 3.45 -9.65 15.94
N VAL A 145 3.44 -10.61 15.01
CA VAL A 145 3.92 -11.99 15.25
C VAL A 145 5.40 -12.01 15.65
N ARG A 146 6.23 -11.11 15.08
CA ARG A 146 7.67 -11.01 15.44
C ARG A 146 7.91 -10.18 16.70
N GLY A 147 7.09 -9.16 16.91
CA GLY A 147 7.24 -8.13 17.95
C GLY A 147 6.68 -8.55 19.30
N ASN A 148 5.56 -9.30 19.33
CA ASN A 148 4.98 -9.77 20.58
C ASN A 148 5.83 -10.90 21.18
N ARG A 149 6.75 -10.56 22.08
CA ARG A 149 7.63 -11.53 22.74
C ARG A 149 6.92 -12.42 23.78
N LYS A 150 5.75 -11.98 24.25
CA LYS A 150 4.93 -12.68 25.25
C LYS A 150 4.14 -13.83 24.63
N SER A 151 3.74 -13.70 23.36
CA SER A 151 3.08 -14.75 22.58
C SER A 151 4.08 -15.70 21.92
N LYS A 152 3.71 -16.99 21.80
CA LYS A 152 4.39 -17.95 20.90
C LYS A 152 3.52 -18.31 19.70
N SER A 153 2.32 -17.76 19.66
CA SER A 153 1.31 -18.00 18.65
C SER A 153 1.62 -17.31 17.34
N LYS A 154 1.13 -17.91 16.26
CA LYS A 154 1.05 -17.30 14.93
C LYS A 154 -0.40 -17.01 14.56
N ARG A 155 -1.26 -16.84 15.56
CA ARG A 155 -2.71 -16.61 15.39
C ARG A 155 -3.02 -15.15 15.66
N ILE A 156 -3.82 -14.54 14.79
CA ILE A 156 -4.28 -13.15 14.88
C ILE A 156 -5.81 -13.15 14.90
N LEU A 157 -6.41 -12.38 15.80
CA LEU A 157 -7.85 -12.13 15.77
C LEU A 157 -8.16 -11.02 14.76
N LEU A 158 -9.02 -11.32 13.80
CA LEU A 158 -9.34 -10.46 12.67
C LEU A 158 -10.86 -10.26 12.55
N PRO A 159 -11.38 -9.07 12.81
CA PRO A 159 -12.82 -8.83 12.69
C PRO A 159 -13.37 -9.11 11.28
N ALA A 160 -14.48 -9.84 11.21
CA ALA A 160 -15.17 -10.17 9.95
C ALA A 160 -15.88 -8.96 9.32
N ASN A 161 -15.99 -7.84 10.03
CA ASN A 161 -16.46 -6.55 9.53
C ASN A 161 -15.32 -5.64 9.01
N LEU A 162 -14.07 -6.13 8.94
CA LEU A 162 -12.99 -5.46 8.24
C LEU A 162 -13.19 -5.54 6.71
N HIS A 163 -12.57 -4.60 5.99
CA HIS A 163 -12.56 -4.56 4.54
C HIS A 163 -12.26 -5.95 3.91
N PRO A 164 -13.15 -6.50 3.06
CA PRO A 164 -13.02 -7.87 2.57
C PRO A 164 -11.78 -8.07 1.68
N HIS A 165 -11.34 -7.04 0.94
CA HIS A 165 -10.07 -7.10 0.20
C HIS A 165 -8.86 -7.14 1.15
N TYR A 166 -8.88 -6.41 2.26
CA TYR A 166 -7.76 -6.39 3.20
C TYR A 166 -7.60 -7.77 3.85
N ARG A 167 -8.71 -8.36 4.28
CA ARG A 167 -8.72 -9.74 4.81
C ARG A 167 -8.15 -10.75 3.82
N ARG A 168 -8.57 -10.70 2.54
CA ARG A 168 -8.09 -11.64 1.51
C ARG A 168 -6.62 -11.45 1.16
N VAL A 169 -6.16 -10.21 1.04
CA VAL A 169 -4.75 -9.89 0.74
C VAL A 169 -3.86 -10.29 1.90
N ALA A 170 -4.22 -9.88 3.13
CA ALA A 170 -3.49 -10.28 4.33
C ALA A 170 -3.38 -11.80 4.45
N HIS A 171 -4.48 -12.53 4.31
CA HIS A 171 -4.47 -14.00 4.31
C HIS A 171 -3.53 -14.56 3.23
N SER A 172 -3.58 -14.03 2.00
CA SER A 172 -2.76 -14.50 0.87
C SER A 172 -1.26 -14.31 1.12
N ILE A 173 -0.87 -13.20 1.75
CA ILE A 173 0.52 -12.88 2.09
C ILE A 173 1.04 -13.77 3.24
N VAL A 174 0.24 -13.94 4.30
CA VAL A 174 0.74 -14.54 5.55
C VAL A 174 0.58 -16.06 5.63
N ARG A 175 -0.36 -16.67 4.88
CA ARG A 175 -0.70 -18.10 4.99
C ARG A 175 0.49 -19.05 4.79
N ASN A 176 1.40 -18.73 3.87
CA ASN A 176 2.57 -19.58 3.57
C ASN A 176 3.59 -19.60 4.73
N GLN A 177 3.48 -18.67 5.67
CA GLN A 177 4.28 -18.61 6.89
C GLN A 177 3.61 -19.30 8.08
N LYS A 178 2.47 -19.97 7.83
CA LYS A 178 1.61 -20.64 8.82
C LYS A 178 1.09 -19.67 9.88
N ILE A 179 0.79 -18.44 9.45
CA ILE A 179 0.07 -17.46 10.27
C ILE A 179 -1.41 -17.66 10.01
N GLU A 180 -2.17 -17.87 11.09
CA GLU A 180 -3.60 -18.08 11.07
C GLU A 180 -4.31 -16.75 11.36
N LEU A 181 -5.21 -16.35 10.49
CA LEU A 181 -6.12 -15.24 10.72
C LEU A 181 -7.46 -15.83 11.17
N VAL A 182 -7.79 -15.67 12.44
CA VAL A 182 -8.99 -16.20 13.07
C VAL A 182 -10.05 -15.11 13.03
N GLU A 183 -11.14 -15.35 12.30
CA GLU A 183 -12.21 -14.36 12.18
C GLU A 183 -13.01 -14.22 13.48
N VAL A 184 -13.26 -12.98 13.89
CA VAL A 184 -14.18 -12.63 14.99
C VAL A 184 -15.46 -12.07 14.37
N ALA A 185 -16.62 -12.55 14.83
CA ALA A 185 -17.91 -12.10 14.33
C ALA A 185 -18.18 -10.62 14.68
N TYR A 186 -19.18 -10.06 14.01
CA TYR A 186 -19.72 -8.74 14.30
C TYR A 186 -21.21 -8.86 14.62
N ASP A 187 -21.70 -7.96 15.46
CA ASP A 187 -23.12 -7.86 15.78
C ASP A 187 -23.89 -7.40 14.53
N LYS A 188 -24.85 -8.20 14.09
CA LYS A 188 -25.63 -7.91 12.86
C LYS A 188 -26.55 -6.70 12.98
N SER A 189 -26.86 -6.26 14.20
CA SER A 189 -27.71 -5.10 14.47
C SER A 189 -26.93 -3.79 14.50
N THR A 190 -25.71 -3.80 15.05
CA THR A 190 -24.88 -2.59 15.17
C THR A 190 -23.79 -2.49 14.11
N GLY A 191 -23.35 -3.62 13.57
CA GLY A 191 -22.19 -3.73 12.66
C GLY A 191 -20.84 -3.67 13.37
N GLN A 192 -20.79 -3.48 14.69
CA GLN A 192 -19.55 -3.47 15.50
C GLN A 192 -19.03 -4.88 15.77
N VAL A 193 -17.77 -5.01 16.20
CA VAL A 193 -17.22 -6.30 16.67
C VAL A 193 -18.12 -6.89 17.76
N ASP A 194 -18.46 -8.17 17.65
CA ASP A 194 -19.26 -8.86 18.65
C ASP A 194 -18.37 -9.22 19.85
N MET A 195 -18.49 -8.44 20.93
CA MET A 195 -17.74 -8.69 22.15
C MET A 195 -18.00 -10.08 22.74
N ALA A 196 -19.21 -10.63 22.61
CA ALA A 196 -19.50 -11.97 23.14
C ALA A 196 -18.81 -13.08 22.32
N ASP A 197 -18.58 -12.85 21.03
CA ASP A 197 -17.75 -13.74 20.22
C ASP A 197 -16.27 -13.57 20.55
N LEU A 198 -15.80 -12.32 20.70
CA LEU A 198 -14.43 -11.99 21.06
C LEU A 198 -14.00 -12.63 22.39
N GLU A 199 -14.86 -12.58 23.41
CA GLU A 199 -14.60 -13.15 24.75
C GLU A 199 -14.37 -14.67 24.75
N LYS A 200 -14.82 -15.40 23.71
CA LYS A 200 -14.53 -16.84 23.59
C LYS A 200 -13.04 -17.13 23.40
N HIS A 201 -12.29 -16.13 22.96
CA HIS A 201 -10.86 -16.19 22.72
C HIS A 201 -10.03 -15.66 23.91
N ALA A 202 -10.68 -15.23 25.00
CA ALA A 202 -9.99 -14.74 26.18
C ALA A 202 -9.10 -15.82 26.82
N GLY A 203 -7.88 -15.43 27.20
CA GLY A 203 -6.88 -16.32 27.81
C GLY A 203 -6.22 -17.33 26.86
N GLU A 204 -6.60 -17.39 25.58
CA GLU A 204 -5.87 -18.13 24.55
C GLU A 204 -4.66 -17.33 24.01
N ASP A 205 -3.66 -18.04 23.48
CA ASP A 205 -2.46 -17.38 22.92
C ASP A 205 -2.72 -16.90 21.48
N TYR A 206 -2.84 -15.58 21.32
CA TYR A 206 -2.86 -14.86 20.04
C TYR A 206 -1.80 -13.75 20.08
N ALA A 207 -1.17 -13.47 18.93
CA ALA A 207 -0.14 -12.44 18.88
C ALA A 207 -0.74 -11.02 18.83
N ALA A 208 -1.90 -10.85 18.20
CA ALA A 208 -2.57 -9.55 18.08
C ALA A 208 -4.08 -9.64 17.83
N LEU A 209 -4.75 -8.54 18.13
CA LEU A 209 -6.11 -8.19 17.70
C LEU A 209 -6.05 -7.06 16.68
N VAL A 210 -6.73 -7.22 15.55
CA VAL A 210 -6.92 -6.15 14.55
C VAL A 210 -8.18 -5.36 14.86
N ILE A 211 -8.11 -4.03 14.82
CA ILE A 211 -9.19 -3.10 15.17
C ILE A 211 -9.36 -2.09 14.02
N PRO A 212 -10.41 -2.19 13.19
CA PRO A 212 -10.68 -1.21 12.16
C PRO A 212 -11.36 0.05 12.72
N GLN A 213 -11.01 1.24 12.21
CA GLN A 213 -11.69 2.48 12.57
C GLN A 213 -11.73 3.49 11.40
N PRO A 214 -12.91 3.75 10.80
CA PRO A 214 -14.17 2.98 10.92
C PRO A 214 -14.06 1.56 10.32
N ASN A 215 -15.03 0.70 10.61
CA ASN A 215 -15.14 -0.61 9.97
C ASN A 215 -15.74 -0.53 8.55
N PHE A 216 -15.81 -1.67 7.84
CA PHE A 216 -16.25 -1.71 6.44
C PHE A 216 -17.67 -1.17 6.22
N PHE A 217 -18.53 -1.24 7.23
CA PHE A 217 -19.90 -0.73 7.17
C PHE A 217 -19.99 0.78 7.47
N GLY A 218 -18.86 1.44 7.75
CA GLY A 218 -18.80 2.84 8.17
C GLY A 218 -19.13 3.06 9.65
N VAL A 219 -19.14 1.99 10.45
CA VAL A 219 -19.45 2.06 11.89
C VAL A 219 -18.17 2.29 12.70
N LEU A 220 -18.28 3.14 13.72
CA LEU A 220 -17.20 3.39 14.68
C LEU A 220 -17.16 2.23 15.70
N GLU A 221 -15.98 1.64 15.88
CA GLU A 221 -15.76 0.59 16.86
C GLU A 221 -15.55 1.15 18.27
N GLN A 222 -15.71 0.30 19.28
CA GLN A 222 -15.36 0.60 20.67
C GLN A 222 -13.85 0.49 20.87
N THR A 223 -13.08 1.38 20.21
CA THR A 223 -11.62 1.25 20.07
C THR A 223 -10.89 1.16 21.40
N ASP A 224 -11.31 1.94 22.41
CA ASP A 224 -10.72 1.90 23.75
C ASP A 224 -10.93 0.52 24.41
N LEU A 225 -12.18 0.03 24.42
CA LEU A 225 -12.53 -1.27 24.99
C LEU A 225 -11.78 -2.42 24.30
N LEU A 226 -11.71 -2.41 22.96
CA LEU A 226 -11.05 -3.45 22.18
C LEU A 226 -9.53 -3.46 22.41
N THR A 227 -8.93 -2.27 22.51
CA THR A 227 -7.48 -2.13 22.75
C THR A 227 -7.12 -2.63 24.15
N ASP A 228 -7.86 -2.18 25.17
CA ASP A 228 -7.63 -2.62 26.56
C ASP A 228 -7.84 -4.13 26.71
N TRP A 229 -8.87 -4.69 26.07
CA TRP A 229 -9.12 -6.13 26.07
C TRP A 229 -7.97 -6.91 25.44
N ALA A 230 -7.42 -6.44 24.31
CA ALA A 230 -6.29 -7.08 23.65
C ALA A 230 -5.06 -7.11 24.57
N HIS A 231 -4.74 -5.98 25.20
CA HIS A 231 -3.60 -5.86 26.11
C HIS A 231 -3.75 -6.70 27.38
N GLN A 232 -4.95 -6.74 27.97
CA GLN A 232 -5.26 -7.58 29.13
C GLN A 232 -5.05 -9.08 28.84
N ASN A 233 -5.26 -9.49 27.58
CA ASN A 233 -5.03 -10.85 27.10
C ASN A 233 -3.61 -11.06 26.52
N GLY A 234 -2.70 -10.10 26.69
CA GLY A 234 -1.30 -10.23 26.25
C GLY A 234 -1.08 -10.13 24.73
N MET A 235 -2.09 -9.66 23.99
CA MET A 235 -2.04 -9.42 22.55
C MET A 235 -1.53 -8.00 22.27
N LEU A 236 -0.99 -7.76 21.07
CA LEU A 236 -0.82 -6.39 20.55
C LEU A 236 -2.11 -5.94 19.87
N ALA A 237 -2.37 -4.64 19.86
CA ALA A 237 -3.46 -4.02 19.11
C ALA A 237 -2.94 -3.45 17.77
N ILE A 238 -3.53 -3.91 16.66
CA ILE A 238 -3.26 -3.40 15.30
C ILE A 238 -4.44 -2.52 14.88
N ALA A 239 -4.24 -1.21 14.82
CA ALA A 239 -5.20 -0.26 14.30
C ALA A 239 -5.18 -0.25 12.76
N VAL A 240 -6.33 -0.46 12.12
CA VAL A 240 -6.53 -0.23 10.69
C VAL A 240 -7.42 1.00 10.53
N VAL A 241 -6.82 2.14 10.22
CA VAL A 241 -7.53 3.43 10.28
C VAL A 241 -7.71 4.05 8.91
N ASN A 242 -8.77 4.84 8.78
CA ASN A 242 -8.85 5.88 7.76
C ASN A 242 -8.14 7.14 8.32
N PRO A 243 -7.06 7.65 7.68
CA PRO A 243 -6.30 8.78 8.22
C PRO A 243 -7.14 10.05 8.35
N LEU A 244 -8.00 10.36 7.38
CA LEU A 244 -8.90 11.50 7.46
C LEU A 244 -9.83 11.41 8.68
N ALA A 245 -10.33 10.21 9.02
CA ALA A 245 -11.15 10.03 10.22
C ALA A 245 -10.38 10.34 11.51
N MET A 246 -9.07 10.07 11.55
CA MET A 246 -8.22 10.38 12.71
C MET A 246 -7.97 11.88 12.91
N SER A 247 -8.30 12.73 11.94
CA SER A 247 -8.28 14.19 12.13
C SER A 247 -9.40 14.69 13.05
N LEU A 248 -10.44 13.88 13.25
CA LEU A 248 -11.62 14.23 14.06
C LEU A 248 -11.81 13.29 15.26
N LEU A 249 -11.46 12.02 15.10
CA LEU A 249 -11.61 10.99 16.13
C LEU A 249 -10.34 10.87 16.97
N LYS A 250 -10.47 10.24 18.14
CA LYS A 250 -9.34 9.89 19.00
C LYS A 250 -8.30 9.08 18.19
N PRO A 251 -7.04 9.53 18.12
CA PRO A 251 -6.02 8.88 17.31
C PRO A 251 -5.62 7.52 17.90
N ALA A 252 -5.11 6.63 17.04
CA ALA A 252 -4.82 5.23 17.39
C ALA A 252 -3.86 5.08 18.59
N GLY A 253 -2.80 5.88 18.65
CA GLY A 253 -1.84 5.86 19.75
C GLY A 253 -2.39 6.31 21.10
N GLU A 254 -3.62 6.81 21.15
CA GLU A 254 -4.29 7.18 22.40
C GLU A 254 -5.41 6.20 22.78
N TRP A 255 -5.72 5.19 21.97
CA TRP A 255 -6.79 4.24 22.28
C TRP A 255 -6.56 3.47 23.58
N GLY A 256 -7.62 3.29 24.37
CA GLY A 256 -7.56 2.61 25.66
C GLY A 256 -6.63 3.33 26.65
N GLU A 257 -5.98 2.56 27.51
CA GLU A 257 -5.00 3.04 28.48
C GLU A 257 -3.59 3.20 27.90
N LEU A 258 -3.21 2.40 26.89
CA LEU A 258 -1.83 2.28 26.41
C LEU A 258 -1.63 2.64 24.93
N GLY A 259 -2.69 2.90 24.16
CA GLY A 259 -2.61 3.14 22.72
C GLY A 259 -2.54 1.86 21.89
N ALA A 260 -2.88 1.95 20.60
CA ALA A 260 -2.59 0.87 19.66
C ALA A 260 -1.08 0.67 19.50
N ASP A 261 -0.61 -0.57 19.36
CA ASP A 261 0.82 -0.88 19.21
C ASP A 261 1.32 -0.67 17.78
N ILE A 262 0.45 -0.90 16.79
CA ILE A 262 0.76 -0.77 15.36
C ILE A 262 -0.42 -0.09 14.68
N CYS A 263 -0.15 0.91 13.84
CA CYS A 263 -1.18 1.59 13.06
C CYS A 263 -0.88 1.45 11.56
N CYS A 264 -1.90 1.14 10.76
CA CYS A 264 -1.83 1.03 9.31
C CYS A 264 -3.15 1.48 8.67
N GLY A 265 -3.14 1.73 7.37
CA GLY A 265 -4.30 2.23 6.66
C GLY A 265 -3.99 2.57 5.21
N GLU A 266 -5.02 3.00 4.47
CA GLU A 266 -4.87 3.56 3.13
C GLU A 266 -4.66 5.07 3.19
N GLY A 267 -3.70 5.58 2.41
CA GLY A 267 -3.36 7.00 2.36
C GLY A 267 -4.12 7.78 1.28
N GLN A 268 -4.96 7.11 0.47
CA GLN A 268 -5.77 7.74 -0.57
C GLN A 268 -6.75 8.82 -0.10
N PRO A 269 -7.56 8.64 0.97
CA PRO A 269 -8.48 9.67 1.45
C PRO A 269 -7.80 10.76 2.30
#